data_AF-A0A3M2T677-F1
#
_entry.id   AF-A0A3M2T677-F1
#
_cell.length_a   1.000
_cell.length_b   1.000
_cell.length_c   1.000
_cell.angle_alpha   90.00
_cell.angle_beta   90.00
_cell.angle_gamma   90.00
#
_symmetry.space_group_name_H-M   'P 1'
#
loop_
_entity.id
_entity.type
_entity.pdbx_description
1 polymer ?
#
loop_
_entity_poly.entity_id
_entity_poly.type
_entity_poly.pdbx_seq_one_letter_code
_entity_poly.pdbx_strand_id
1 'polypeptide(L)'
;MAVADQPSGLMDIASTLPQDEIPFKLRCATCNKLAVNAFRLPCCDQAVCENCQTSLPDTCPVCAHTPISADLCKPNKALRTTLKAFLRTEEKKREKERQQATPSTPVDTTPADATAKQELRCPYTLLRTVM
;
A
#
# COMPACT_ATOMS: atom_id res chain seq x y z
N MET A 1 -8.75 29.61 -3.47
CA MET A 1 -7.31 29.47 -3.17
C MET A 1 -6.88 28.08 -3.64
N ALA A 2 -6.03 28.01 -4.66
CA ALA A 2 -5.57 26.74 -5.23
C ALA A 2 -4.60 26.07 -4.25
N VAL A 3 -4.92 24.86 -3.82
CA VAL A 3 -4.09 24.06 -2.93
C VAL A 3 -2.82 23.68 -3.67
N ALA A 4 -1.72 24.36 -3.36
CA ALA A 4 -0.39 23.94 -3.75
C ALA A 4 -0.05 22.66 -2.96
N ASP A 5 -0.43 21.52 -3.53
CA ASP A 5 0.43 20.35 -3.77
C ASP A 5 1.66 20.28 -2.84
N GLN A 6 1.43 19.97 -1.56
CA GLN A 6 2.52 19.69 -0.64
C GLN A 6 3.05 18.28 -0.89
N PRO A 7 4.38 18.07 -0.93
CA PRO A 7 4.98 16.73 -0.89
C PRO A 7 4.60 15.95 0.39
N SER A 8 4.07 16.63 1.40
CA SER A 8 3.56 16.08 2.65
C SER A 8 2.39 15.10 2.43
N GLY A 9 1.48 15.40 1.49
CA GLY A 9 0.34 14.52 1.20
C GLY A 9 0.77 13.20 0.57
N LEU A 10 1.81 13.24 -0.26
CA LEU A 10 2.34 12.06 -0.96
C LEU A 10 2.89 11.00 0.01
N MET A 11 3.48 11.44 1.13
CA MET A 11 4.01 10.54 2.16
C MET A 11 2.93 9.98 3.09
N ASP A 12 1.87 10.73 3.33
CA ASP A 12 0.68 10.25 4.04
C ASP A 12 -0.05 9.16 3.24
N ILE A 13 -0.17 9.38 1.92
CA ILE A 13 -0.67 8.39 0.97
C ILE A 13 0.23 7.16 0.97
N ALA A 14 1.56 7.33 0.88
CA ALA A 14 2.51 6.20 0.94
C ALA A 14 2.39 5.35 2.21
N SER A 15 1.95 5.93 3.32
CA SER A 15 1.78 5.26 4.61
C SER A 15 0.42 4.55 4.72
N THR A 16 -0.60 5.08 4.06
CA THR A 16 -1.97 4.56 4.08
C THR A 16 -2.23 3.57 2.92
N LEU A 17 -1.37 3.58 1.89
CA LEU A 17 -1.57 2.76 0.70
C LEU A 17 -1.51 1.26 1.05
N PRO A 18 -2.54 0.47 0.71
CA PRO A 18 -2.56 -0.96 1.01
C PRO A 18 -1.47 -1.68 0.21
N GLN A 19 -0.90 -2.71 0.83
CA GLN A 19 0.20 -3.48 0.24
C GLN A 19 -0.19 -4.13 -1.09
N ASP A 20 -1.48 -4.43 -1.30
CA ASP A 20 -2.02 -5.08 -2.51
C ASP A 20 -1.93 -4.19 -3.76
N GLU A 21 -2.13 -2.87 -3.60
CA GLU A 21 -2.03 -1.91 -4.72
C GLU A 21 -0.56 -1.67 -5.15
N ILE A 22 0.41 -1.93 -4.28
CA ILE A 22 1.83 -1.76 -4.58
C ILE A 22 2.30 -2.97 -5.39
N PRO A 23 2.82 -2.83 -6.62
CA PRO A 23 3.35 -3.98 -7.36
C PRO A 23 4.59 -4.57 -6.68
N PHE A 24 4.79 -5.88 -6.80
CA PHE A 24 5.85 -6.63 -6.08
C PHE A 24 7.26 -6.08 -6.31
N LYS A 25 7.52 -5.48 -7.47
CA LYS A 25 8.80 -4.86 -7.82
C LYS A 25 9.10 -3.54 -7.10
N LEU A 26 8.08 -2.89 -6.53
CA LEU A 26 8.19 -1.62 -5.77
C LEU A 26 8.20 -1.84 -4.25
N ARG A 27 8.01 -3.09 -3.81
CA ARG A 27 8.03 -3.48 -2.40
C ARG A 27 9.46 -3.76 -1.93
N CYS A 28 9.74 -3.39 -0.69
CA CYS A 28 10.99 -3.70 -0.01
C CYS A 28 11.07 -5.20 0.24
N ALA A 29 12.16 -5.84 -0.16
CA ALA A 29 12.34 -7.28 0.03
C ALA A 29 12.44 -7.71 1.51
N THR A 30 12.66 -6.77 2.43
CA THR A 30 12.80 -7.03 3.86
C THR A 30 11.49 -6.79 4.62
N CYS A 31 10.83 -5.64 4.42
CA CYS A 31 9.64 -5.25 5.18
C CYS A 31 8.32 -5.34 4.40
N ASN A 32 8.37 -5.73 3.12
CA ASN A 32 7.23 -5.83 2.19
C ASN A 32 6.39 -4.54 2.00
N LYS A 33 6.80 -3.42 2.61
CA LYS A 33 6.21 -2.09 2.42
C LYS A 33 6.82 -1.38 1.22
N LEU A 34 6.26 -0.22 0.86
CA LEU A 34 6.81 0.64 -0.17
C LEU A 34 8.28 0.97 0.11
N ALA A 35 9.17 0.73 -0.87
CA ALA A 35 10.60 0.96 -0.70
C ALA A 35 10.96 2.47 -0.78
N VAL A 36 10.56 3.25 0.22
CA VAL A 36 10.92 4.68 0.29
C VAL A 36 12.44 4.82 0.27
N ASN A 37 12.93 5.71 -0.59
CA ASN A 37 14.35 5.88 -0.87
C ASN A 37 15.06 4.57 -1.25
N ALA A 38 14.43 3.76 -2.10
CA ALA A 38 14.91 2.44 -2.53
C ALA A 38 16.41 2.40 -2.90
N PHE A 39 17.11 1.48 -2.27
CA PHE A 39 18.48 1.06 -2.60
C PHE A 39 18.47 -0.31 -3.27
N ARG A 40 19.40 -0.51 -4.22
CA ARG A 40 19.60 -1.77 -4.92
C ARG A 40 20.75 -2.54 -4.27
N LEU A 41 20.47 -3.77 -3.87
CA LEU A 41 21.47 -4.71 -3.40
C LEU A 41 22.40 -5.15 -4.54
N PRO A 42 23.73 -5.22 -4.33
CA PRO A 42 24.67 -5.64 -5.37
C PRO A 42 24.62 -7.15 -5.69
N CYS A 43 23.98 -7.97 -4.86
CA CYS A 43 24.01 -9.42 -4.94
C CYS A 43 22.87 -10.05 -5.75
N CYS A 44 21.66 -9.50 -5.67
CA CYS A 44 20.43 -10.05 -6.25
C CYS A 44 19.53 -8.97 -6.82
N ASP A 45 20.01 -7.73 -6.89
CA ASP A 45 19.32 -6.56 -7.46
C ASP A 45 17.97 -6.24 -6.82
N GLN A 46 17.72 -6.76 -5.63
CA GLN A 46 16.50 -6.49 -4.87
C GLN A 46 16.52 -5.09 -4.26
N ALA A 47 15.33 -4.51 -4.17
CA ALA A 47 15.12 -3.19 -3.61
C ALA A 47 14.89 -3.27 -2.09
N VAL A 48 15.60 -2.44 -1.33
CA VAL A 48 15.41 -2.27 0.11
C VAL A 48 15.13 -0.80 0.43
N CYS A 49 14.25 -0.53 1.40
CA CYS A 49 14.03 0.84 1.87
C CYS A 49 15.22 1.34 2.70
N GLU A 50 15.32 2.65 2.86
CA GLU A 50 16.39 3.30 3.65
C GLU A 50 16.50 2.73 5.07
N ASN A 51 15.39 2.62 5.81
CA ASN A 51 15.41 2.04 7.16
C ASN A 51 15.96 0.60 7.19
N CYS A 52 15.55 -0.24 6.24
CA CYS A 52 16.04 -1.62 6.18
C CYS A 52 17.47 -1.72 5.69
N GLN A 53 17.96 -0.76 4.90
CA GLN A 53 19.36 -0.68 4.50
C GLN A 53 20.25 -0.30 5.71
N THR A 54 19.80 0.62 6.57
CA THR A 54 20.55 1.04 7.76
C THR A 54 20.64 -0.08 8.81
N SER A 55 19.60 -0.91 8.90
CA SER A 55 19.56 -2.08 9.79
C SER A 55 19.93 -3.40 9.09
N LEU A 56 20.55 -3.34 7.90
CA LEU A 56 20.80 -4.54 7.10
C LEU A 56 21.96 -5.35 7.70
N PRO A 57 21.80 -6.67 7.92
CA PRO A 57 22.92 -7.53 8.29
C PRO A 57 23.88 -7.75 7.10
N ASP A 58 25.10 -8.23 7.37
CA ASP A 58 26.10 -8.55 6.33
C ASP A 58 25.71 -9.69 5.37
N THR A 59 24.54 -10.29 5.60
CA THR A 59 23.97 -11.41 4.83
C THR A 59 22.70 -10.97 4.13
N CYS A 60 22.59 -11.21 2.81
CA CYS A 60 21.35 -10.90 2.10
C CYS A 60 20.18 -11.75 2.62
N PRO A 61 19.04 -11.15 3.05
CA PRO A 61 17.87 -11.92 3.46
C PRO A 61 17.17 -12.63 2.29
N VAL A 62 17.53 -12.31 1.04
CA VAL A 62 16.90 -12.90 -0.16
C VAL A 62 17.73 -14.05 -0.73
N CYS A 63 19.04 -13.83 -0.91
CA CYS A 63 19.92 -14.80 -1.59
C CYS A 63 21.03 -15.37 -0.69
N ALA A 64 21.02 -15.07 0.61
CA ALA A 64 21.99 -15.53 1.61
C ALA A 64 23.48 -15.27 1.28
N HIS A 65 23.77 -14.35 0.34
CA HIS A 65 25.14 -13.98 0.02
C HIS A 65 25.77 -13.11 1.12
N THR A 66 27.02 -13.45 1.43
CA THR A 66 27.95 -12.73 2.30
C THR A 66 29.27 -12.52 1.55
N PRO A 67 29.95 -11.36 1.68
CA PRO A 67 29.59 -10.19 2.48
C PRO A 67 28.77 -9.15 1.71
N ILE A 68 27.75 -8.57 2.33
CA ILE A 68 27.01 -7.41 1.80
C ILE A 68 26.96 -6.32 2.83
N SER A 69 27.52 -5.17 2.52
CA SER A 69 27.46 -4.01 3.42
C SER A 69 26.45 -2.99 2.94
N ALA A 70 25.89 -2.24 3.90
CA ALA A 70 24.95 -1.15 3.66
C ALA A 70 25.55 -0.10 2.71
N ASP A 71 26.84 0.22 2.83
CA ASP A 71 27.56 1.18 1.98
C ASP A 71 27.71 0.75 0.51
N LEU A 72 27.66 -0.55 0.24
CA LEU A 72 27.74 -1.08 -1.13
C LEU A 72 26.39 -1.00 -1.86
N CYS A 73 25.30 -0.71 -1.14
CA CYS A 73 23.98 -0.59 -1.72
C CYS A 73 23.87 0.71 -2.53
N LYS A 74 23.74 0.60 -3.86
CA LYS A 74 23.59 1.78 -4.73
C LYS A 74 22.14 2.28 -4.75
N PRO A 75 21.90 3.60 -4.63
CA PRO A 75 20.55 4.14 -4.73
C PRO A 75 19.96 3.88 -6.13
N ASN A 76 18.77 3.27 -6.19
CA ASN A 76 18.14 2.93 -7.46
C ASN A 76 17.27 4.08 -7.96
N LYS A 77 17.86 4.96 -8.77
CA LYS A 77 17.18 6.15 -9.29
C LYS A 77 15.94 5.83 -10.13
N ALA A 78 15.97 4.73 -10.88
CA ALA A 78 14.83 4.28 -11.68
C ALA A 78 13.63 3.95 -10.76
N LEU A 79 13.87 3.10 -9.76
CA LEU A 79 12.87 2.67 -8.79
C LEU A 79 12.29 3.86 -8.02
N ARG A 80 13.13 4.79 -7.55
CA ARG A 80 12.67 6.02 -6.88
C ARG A 80 11.81 6.91 -7.77
N THR A 81 12.08 6.94 -9.08
CA THR A 81 11.27 7.69 -10.04
C THR A 81 9.92 7.02 -10.26
N THR A 82 9.90 5.69 -10.41
CA THR A 82 8.67 4.91 -10.53
C THR A 82 7.80 5.04 -9.28
N LEU A 83 8.39 5.00 -8.08
CA LEU A 83 7.68 5.22 -6.81
C LEU A 83 7.00 6.59 -6.77
N LYS A 84 7.70 7.65 -7.18
CA LYS A 84 7.11 9.00 -7.26
C LYS A 84 5.96 9.04 -8.26
N ALA A 85 6.12 8.45 -9.44
CA ALA A 85 5.06 8.41 -10.44
C ALA A 85 3.84 7.62 -9.94
N PHE A 86 4.07 6.49 -9.27
CA PHE A 86 3.02 5.67 -8.70
C PHE A 86 2.23 6.42 -7.62
N LEU A 87 2.91 7.05 -6.66
CA LEU A 87 2.25 7.86 -5.64
C LEU A 87 1.46 9.03 -6.23
N ARG A 88 1.97 9.67 -7.29
CA ARG A 88 1.24 10.74 -8.01
C ARG A 88 0.00 10.21 -8.72
N THR A 89 0.05 9.01 -9.29
CA THR A 89 -1.12 8.37 -9.90
C THR A 89 -2.18 8.05 -8.84
N GLU A 90 -1.78 7.51 -7.69
CA GLU A 90 -2.69 7.20 -6.58
C GLU A 90 -3.32 8.45 -5.98
N GLU A 91 -2.55 9.52 -5.81
CA GLU A 91 -3.06 10.82 -5.38
C GLU A 91 -4.10 11.37 -6.37
N LYS A 92 -3.81 11.31 -7.67
CA LYS A 92 -4.71 11.77 -8.72
C LYS A 92 -5.97 10.92 -8.84
N LYS A 93 -5.87 9.61 -8.58
CA LYS A 93 -7.00 8.68 -8.52
C LYS A 93 -7.94 9.06 -7.36
N ARG A 94 -7.40 9.26 -6.15
CA ARG A 94 -8.18 9.70 -4.98
C ARG A 94 -8.84 11.07 -5.19
N GLU A 95 -8.15 12.02 -5.82
CA GLU A 95 -8.72 13.34 -6.10
C GLU A 95 -9.89 13.24 -7.10
N LYS A 96 -9.78 12.39 -8.13
CA LYS A 96 -10.90 12.14 -9.07
C LYS A 96 -12.10 11.49 -8.38
N GLU A 97 -11.87 10.52 -7.52
CA GLU A 97 -12.94 9.89 -6.73
C GLU A 97 -13.63 10.90 -5.81
N ARG A 98 -12.85 11.81 -5.19
CA ARG A 98 -13.40 12.89 -4.35
C ARG A 98 -14.25 13.89 -5.14
N GLN A 99 -13.87 14.22 -6.38
CA GLN A 99 -14.64 15.10 -7.25
C GLN A 99 -15.89 14.42 -7.84
N GLN A 100 -15.91 13.10 -7.97
CA GLN A 100 -17.10 12.34 -8.36
C GLN A 100 -18.05 12.11 -7.18
N ALA A 101 -17.56 12.20 -5.95
CA ALA A 101 -18.35 12.03 -4.73
C ALA A 101 -19.05 13.31 -4.23
N THR A 102 -19.21 14.37 -5.05
CA THR A 102 -20.23 15.39 -4.75
C THR A 102 -21.61 14.80 -5.04
N PRO A 103 -22.42 14.46 -4.02
CA PRO A 103 -23.80 14.11 -4.25
C PRO A 103 -24.51 15.42 -4.56
N SER A 104 -24.78 15.66 -5.83
CA SER A 104 -25.80 16.63 -6.20
C SER A 104 -27.13 16.14 -5.64
N THR A 105 -27.79 17.05 -4.91
CA THR A 105 -29.26 17.17 -4.74
C THR A 105 -29.93 16.34 -3.63
N PRO A 106 -31.07 16.83 -3.10
CA PRO A 106 -31.15 17.48 -1.79
C PRO A 106 -32.19 16.80 -0.88
N VAL A 107 -32.43 17.42 0.28
CA VAL A 107 -33.56 17.19 1.21
C VAL A 107 -34.79 16.52 0.60
N ASP A 108 -35.18 15.36 1.13
CA ASP A 108 -36.60 15.01 1.25
C ASP A 108 -36.88 14.39 2.62
N THR A 109 -37.78 15.07 3.30
CA THR A 109 -38.39 14.82 4.59
C THR A 109 -39.19 13.52 4.62
N THR A 110 -39.00 12.69 5.66
CA THR A 110 -40.06 12.19 6.58
C THR A 110 -39.73 10.82 7.17
N PRO A 111 -39.93 10.61 8.49
CA PRO A 111 -39.59 9.39 9.20
C PRO A 111 -40.76 8.39 9.31
N ALA A 112 -40.41 7.21 9.81
CA ALA A 112 -41.27 6.15 10.37
C ALA A 112 -41.76 5.08 9.38
N ASP A 113 -41.16 3.89 9.47
CA ASP A 113 -41.89 2.76 10.05
C ASP A 113 -40.94 1.71 10.63
N ALA A 114 -41.32 1.20 11.79
CA ALA A 114 -40.58 0.25 12.60
C ALA A 114 -40.91 -1.19 12.18
N THR A 115 -39.94 -2.12 12.32
CA THR A 115 -40.11 -3.50 12.85
C THR A 115 -38.86 -4.32 12.47
N ALA A 116 -37.90 -4.50 13.36
CA ALA A 116 -37.80 -5.56 14.38
C ALA A 116 -37.55 -6.98 13.84
N LYS A 117 -36.46 -7.58 14.37
CA LYS A 117 -36.07 -9.01 14.42
C LYS A 117 -35.45 -9.57 13.12
N GLN A 118 -34.12 -9.64 12.97
CA GLN A 118 -33.20 -10.59 13.61
C GLN A 118 -33.82 -11.96 13.87
N GLU A 119 -33.40 -12.97 13.09
CA GLU A 119 -33.08 -14.34 13.52
C GLU A 119 -32.53 -15.12 12.31
N LEU A 120 -31.30 -15.61 12.49
CA LEU A 120 -30.56 -16.68 11.81
C LEU A 120 -30.92 -17.10 10.36
N ARG A 121 -29.99 -16.82 9.44
CA ARG A 121 -29.84 -17.58 8.19
C ARG A 121 -28.38 -17.97 7.98
N CYS A 122 -28.06 -19.21 8.32
CA CYS A 122 -26.93 -19.93 7.73
C CYS A 122 -27.49 -21.24 7.16
N PRO A 123 -27.65 -21.38 5.83
CA PRO A 123 -28.08 -22.61 5.19
C PRO A 123 -26.84 -23.42 4.78
N TYR A 124 -25.99 -23.76 5.75
CA TYR A 124 -24.84 -24.62 5.47
C TYR A 124 -24.57 -25.48 6.70
N THR A 125 -25.12 -26.70 6.71
CA THR A 125 -24.38 -27.97 6.83
C THR A 125 -25.39 -29.10 7.04
N LEU A 126 -26.04 -29.48 5.95
CA LEU A 126 -26.67 -30.78 5.81
C LEU A 126 -25.55 -31.80 5.59
N LEU A 127 -24.98 -32.40 6.65
CA LEU A 127 -24.25 -33.68 6.51
C LEU A 127 -23.89 -34.36 7.84
N ARG A 128 -24.87 -34.80 8.65
CA ARG A 128 -24.60 -35.87 9.61
C ARG A 128 -25.85 -36.68 9.97
N THR A 129 -26.38 -37.35 8.96
CA THR A 129 -27.37 -38.43 9.12
C THR A 129 -26.88 -39.66 8.36
N VAL A 130 -25.91 -40.41 8.92
CA VAL A 130 -25.80 -41.87 8.75
C VAL A 130 -24.90 -42.44 9.86
N MET A 131 -25.51 -42.99 10.92
CA MET A 131 -25.13 -44.24 11.60
C MET A 131 -26.10 -44.52 12.74
#